data_AF-A0AA37L6K4-F1
#
_entry.id   AF-A0AA37L6K4-F1
#
_cell.length_a   1.000
_cell.length_b   1.000
_cell.length_c   1.000
_cell.angle_alpha   90.00
_cell.angle_beta   90.00
_cell.angle_gamma   90.00
#
_symmetry.space_group_name_H-M   'P 1'
#
loop_
_entity.id
_entity.type
_entity.pdbx_description
1 polymer ?
#
loop_
_entity_poly.entity_id
_entity_poly.type
_entity_poly.pdbx_seq_one_letter_code
_entity_poly.pdbx_strand_id
1 'polypeptide(L)'
;MTHWNVTFRVDKFSLDGSFMIYFFLGDFSPDIENWIVDPHLAGSSGIFASSRAAIDSRACANCAKQQAYGIKYMDTVALTPALLTYWDNQEEHYGCRIGDLSADYVLPFLVRNLHWRVVNVHGEQVPCQTIPSLKVMVYSETVTLPHDIADKPQFEGQIVHYEVTNGRPGGISTGEDM
;
A
#
# COMPACT_ATOMS: atom_id res chain seq x y z
N MET A 1 -20.60 3.91 5.57
CA MET A 1 -19.54 4.94 5.39
C MET A 1 -18.64 4.53 4.24
N THR A 2 -17.93 5.48 3.61
CA THR A 2 -16.94 5.15 2.59
C THR A 2 -15.66 4.66 3.24
N HIS A 3 -15.16 3.50 2.80
CA HIS A 3 -13.91 2.92 3.25
C HIS A 3 -12.88 3.02 2.11
N TRP A 4 -11.70 3.56 2.42
CA TRP A 4 -10.60 3.75 1.48
C TRP A 4 -9.45 2.81 1.79
N ASN A 5 -8.92 2.20 0.74
CA ASN A 5 -7.86 1.20 0.81
C ASN A 5 -6.80 1.46 -0.27
N VAL A 6 -5.55 1.16 0.07
CA VAL A 6 -4.51 0.89 -0.90
C VAL A 6 -4.16 -0.58 -0.83
N THR A 7 -4.22 -1.27 -1.96
CA THR A 7 -3.81 -2.66 -2.09
C THR A 7 -2.67 -2.76 -3.08
N PHE A 8 -1.83 -3.75 -2.91
CA PHE A 8 -0.73 -3.99 -3.82
C PHE A 8 -0.52 -5.46 -4.06
N ARG A 9 0.08 -5.76 -5.21
CA ARG A 9 0.60 -7.07 -5.58
C ARG A 9 2.06 -6.94 -5.98
N VAL A 10 2.88 -7.91 -5.63
CA VAL A 10 4.29 -7.98 -6.03
C VAL A 10 4.74 -9.43 -6.11
N ASP A 11 5.72 -9.75 -6.95
CA ASP A 11 6.33 -11.08 -6.90
C ASP A 11 7.12 -11.21 -5.59
N LYS A 12 6.87 -12.30 -4.85
CA LYS A 12 7.42 -12.50 -3.50
C LYS A 12 8.96 -12.49 -3.47
N PHE A 13 9.60 -12.93 -4.56
CA PHE A 13 11.06 -13.03 -4.72
C PHE A 13 11.60 -12.01 -5.73
N SER A 14 10.95 -10.85 -5.84
CA SER A 14 11.39 -9.75 -6.72
C SER A 14 12.68 -9.09 -6.26
N LEU A 15 13.00 -9.17 -4.96
CA LEU A 15 14.25 -8.69 -4.35
C LEU A 15 15.03 -9.84 -3.71
N ASP A 16 16.31 -9.60 -3.40
CA ASP A 16 17.19 -10.57 -2.73
C ASP A 16 16.90 -10.64 -1.22
N GLY A 17 15.82 -11.33 -0.87
CA GLY A 17 15.34 -11.48 0.50
C GLY A 17 14.09 -10.65 0.79
N SER A 18 13.73 -10.58 2.06
CA SER A 18 12.56 -9.83 2.53
C SER A 18 12.65 -8.33 2.23
N PHE A 19 11.51 -7.67 2.19
CA PHE A 19 11.45 -6.22 2.04
C PHE A 19 10.15 -5.68 2.65
N MET A 20 10.13 -4.37 2.88
CA MET A 20 8.97 -3.66 3.40
C MET A 20 8.46 -2.67 2.35
N ILE A 21 7.15 -2.52 2.26
CA ILE A 21 6.49 -1.44 1.52
C ILE A 21 5.80 -0.53 2.53
N TYR A 22 6.11 0.75 2.48
CA TYR A 22 5.51 1.79 3.33
C TYR A 22 4.56 2.65 2.50
N PHE A 23 3.44 3.05 3.08
CA PHE A 23 2.46 3.95 2.48
C PHE A 23 2.28 5.18 3.37
N PHE A 24 2.51 6.36 2.80
CA PHE A 24 2.43 7.64 3.50
C PHE A 24 1.32 8.50 2.90
N LEU A 25 0.72 9.34 3.72
CA LEU A 25 -0.20 10.40 3.32
C LEU A 25 0.42 11.73 3.74
N GLY A 26 1.02 12.47 2.81
CA GLY A 26 1.72 13.73 3.07
C GLY A 26 3.23 13.60 3.04
N ASP A 27 3.93 14.64 3.46
CA ASP A 27 5.40 14.65 3.52
C ASP A 27 5.90 13.71 4.61
N PHE A 28 6.88 12.88 4.32
CA PHE A 28 7.43 11.94 5.29
C PHE A 28 8.93 12.20 5.49
N SER A 29 9.46 11.72 6.61
CA SER A 29 10.88 11.84 6.98
C SER A 29 11.80 11.42 5.82
N PRO A 30 12.89 12.17 5.53
CA PRO A 30 13.91 11.72 4.59
C PRO A 30 14.71 10.53 5.14
N ASP A 31 14.72 10.35 6.47
CA ASP A 31 15.48 9.32 7.15
C ASP A 31 14.63 8.05 7.33
N ILE A 32 15.11 6.93 6.78
CA ILE A 32 14.40 5.64 6.73
C ILE A 32 14.14 5.09 8.14
N GLU A 33 15.07 5.28 9.09
CA GLU A 33 14.90 4.81 10.47
C GLU A 33 13.67 5.37 11.18
N ASN A 34 13.18 6.54 10.74
CA ASN A 34 12.05 7.23 11.36
C ASN A 34 10.70 6.84 10.75
N TRP A 35 10.68 6.14 9.61
CA TRP A 35 9.45 5.89 8.85
C TRP A 35 8.39 5.11 9.62
N ILE A 36 8.79 4.17 10.48
CA ILE A 36 7.85 3.33 11.24
C ILE A 36 7.06 4.11 12.31
N VAL A 37 7.59 5.24 12.75
CA VAL A 37 6.95 6.15 13.73
C VAL A 37 6.53 7.48 13.09
N ASP A 38 6.63 7.61 11.78
CA ASP A 38 6.30 8.83 11.06
C ASP A 38 4.79 9.12 11.20
N PRO A 39 4.39 10.36 11.58
CA PRO A 39 2.99 10.71 11.79
C PRO A 39 2.14 10.60 10.51
N HIS A 40 2.77 10.62 9.33
CA HIS A 40 2.13 10.51 8.04
C HIS A 40 2.16 9.09 7.47
N LEU A 41 2.69 8.10 8.21
CA LEU A 41 2.61 6.69 7.84
C LEU A 41 1.16 6.20 7.97
N ALA A 42 0.53 5.90 6.83
CA ALA A 42 -0.79 5.25 6.81
C ALA A 42 -0.68 3.75 7.10
N GLY A 43 0.44 3.12 6.73
CA GLY A 43 0.74 1.75 7.10
C GLY A 43 1.92 1.17 6.33
N SER A 44 2.28 -0.06 6.69
CA SER A 44 3.39 -0.78 6.05
C SER A 44 3.07 -2.27 5.93
N SER A 45 3.62 -2.93 4.92
CA SER A 45 3.50 -4.37 4.73
C SER A 45 4.87 -5.02 4.51
N GLY A 46 5.07 -6.15 5.18
CA GLY A 46 6.32 -6.91 5.14
C GLY A 46 6.20 -8.16 4.28
N ILE A 47 7.05 -8.25 3.26
CA ILE A 47 7.12 -9.39 2.35
C ILE A 47 8.27 -10.28 2.81
N PHE A 48 7.93 -11.43 3.37
CA PHE A 48 8.90 -12.38 3.92
C PHE A 48 9.41 -13.33 2.83
N ALA A 49 10.68 -13.17 2.44
CA ALA A 49 11.33 -13.98 1.41
C ALA A 49 12.75 -14.36 1.82
N SER A 50 13.19 -15.54 1.38
CA SER A 50 14.59 -15.95 1.55
C SER A 50 15.47 -15.28 0.49
N SER A 51 16.73 -15.06 0.83
CA SER A 51 17.74 -14.61 -0.13
C SER A 51 17.93 -15.62 -1.27
N ARG A 52 18.39 -15.13 -2.41
CA ARG A 52 18.76 -15.94 -3.57
C ARG A 52 19.82 -16.96 -3.19
N ALA A 53 20.83 -16.56 -2.41
CA ALA A 53 21.86 -17.48 -1.91
C ALA A 53 21.29 -18.66 -1.11
N ALA A 54 20.31 -18.42 -0.23
CA ALA A 54 19.64 -19.48 0.52
C ALA A 54 18.77 -20.40 -0.36
N ILE A 55 18.22 -19.87 -1.45
CA ILE A 55 17.46 -20.64 -2.43
C ILE A 55 18.40 -21.50 -3.29
N ASP A 56 19.46 -20.92 -3.82
CA ASP A 56 20.43 -21.57 -4.70
C ASP A 56 21.18 -22.70 -3.99
N SER A 57 21.55 -22.47 -2.72
CA SER A 57 22.13 -23.49 -1.84
C SER A 57 21.12 -24.53 -1.34
N ARG A 58 19.84 -24.40 -1.68
CA ARG A 58 18.73 -25.25 -1.21
C ARG A 58 18.56 -25.29 0.31
N ALA A 59 19.04 -24.27 1.02
CA ALA A 59 18.83 -24.12 2.45
C ALA A 59 17.34 -23.93 2.81
N CYS A 60 16.51 -23.46 1.87
CA CYS A 60 15.05 -23.46 1.98
C CYS A 60 14.39 -24.10 0.74
N ALA A 61 14.10 -25.41 0.79
CA ALA A 61 13.45 -26.13 -0.31
C ALA A 61 12.04 -25.59 -0.65
N ASN A 62 11.29 -25.10 0.34
CA ASN A 62 9.97 -24.49 0.09
C ASN A 62 10.09 -23.16 -0.68
N CYS A 63 11.10 -22.35 -0.36
CA CYS A 63 11.34 -21.07 -1.00
C CYS A 63 11.72 -21.23 -2.47
N ALA A 64 12.58 -22.22 -2.78
CA ALA A 64 12.91 -22.58 -4.15
C ALA A 64 11.66 -22.97 -4.98
N LYS A 65 10.74 -23.76 -4.39
CA LYS A 65 9.47 -24.11 -5.03
C LYS A 65 8.61 -22.87 -5.27
N GLN A 66 8.40 -22.04 -4.25
CA GLN A 66 7.57 -20.83 -4.37
C GLN A 66 8.13 -19.85 -5.41
N GLN A 67 9.45 -19.72 -5.50
CA GLN A 67 10.09 -18.90 -6.53
C GLN A 67 9.85 -19.48 -7.94
N ALA A 68 10.03 -20.79 -8.12
CA ALA A 68 9.78 -21.45 -9.40
C ALA A 68 8.31 -21.36 -9.84
N TYR A 69 7.36 -21.33 -8.89
CA TYR A 69 5.94 -21.11 -9.17
C TYR A 69 5.58 -19.65 -9.45
N GLY A 70 6.49 -18.69 -9.23
CA GLY A 70 6.19 -17.26 -9.39
C GLY A 70 5.14 -16.77 -8.40
N ILE A 71 5.22 -17.20 -7.14
CA ILE A 71 4.25 -16.79 -6.11
C ILE A 71 4.22 -15.26 -5.99
N LYS A 72 3.02 -14.71 -6.08
CA LYS A 72 2.71 -13.30 -5.86
C LYS A 72 2.26 -13.11 -4.42
N TYR A 73 2.72 -12.03 -3.80
CA TYR A 73 2.22 -11.54 -2.54
C TYR A 73 1.22 -10.42 -2.81
N MET A 74 0.11 -10.41 -2.06
CA MET A 74 -0.91 -9.36 -2.13
C MET A 74 -1.32 -9.00 -0.70
N ASP A 75 -1.50 -7.71 -0.46
CA ASP A 75 -1.94 -7.18 0.83
C ASP A 75 -2.69 -5.86 0.65
N THR A 76 -3.41 -5.44 1.68
CA THR A 76 -4.22 -4.21 1.70
C THR A 76 -3.97 -3.43 2.97
N VAL A 77 -3.60 -2.16 2.81
CA VAL A 77 -3.47 -1.18 3.88
C VAL A 77 -4.71 -0.28 3.86
N ALA A 78 -5.45 -0.26 4.97
CA ALA A 78 -6.60 0.63 5.12
C ALA A 78 -6.11 2.08 5.28
N LEU A 79 -6.53 2.96 4.37
CA LEU A 79 -6.21 4.39 4.42
C LEU A 79 -7.18 5.17 5.32
N THR A 80 -8.36 4.59 5.56
CA THR A 80 -9.46 5.26 6.29
C THR A 80 -9.05 5.80 7.66
N PRO A 81 -8.32 5.08 8.53
CA PRO A 81 -7.93 5.62 9.84
C PRO A 81 -7.07 6.89 9.71
N ALA A 82 -6.10 6.88 8.79
CA ALA A 82 -5.25 8.04 8.56
C ALA A 82 -6.03 9.22 7.94
N LEU A 83 -6.95 8.95 7.00
CA LEU A 83 -7.84 9.96 6.43
C LEU A 83 -8.78 10.57 7.47
N LEU A 84 -9.25 9.79 8.45
CA LEU A 84 -10.03 10.30 9.58
C LEU A 84 -9.21 11.24 10.45
N THR A 85 -7.93 10.96 10.70
CA THR A 85 -7.04 11.90 11.41
C THR A 85 -6.90 13.22 10.64
N TYR A 86 -6.74 13.17 9.32
CA TYR A 86 -6.72 14.38 8.48
C TYR A 86 -8.05 15.15 8.50
N TRP A 87 -9.16 14.43 8.51
CA TRP A 87 -10.48 15.03 8.68
C TRP A 87 -10.59 15.71 10.05
N ASP A 88 -10.24 15.04 11.14
CA ASP A 88 -10.38 15.59 12.49
C ASP A 88 -9.47 16.81 12.71
N ASN A 89 -8.23 16.78 12.20
CA ASN A 89 -7.27 17.86 12.39
C ASN A 89 -7.53 19.07 11.48
N GLN A 90 -8.31 18.89 10.40
CA GLN A 90 -8.59 19.94 9.39
C GLN A 90 -7.32 20.56 8.77
N GLU A 91 -6.23 19.82 8.73
CA GLU A 91 -4.97 20.28 8.13
C GLU A 91 -5.08 20.37 6.60
N GLU A 92 -4.44 21.39 6.04
CA GLU A 92 -4.32 21.55 4.60
C GLU A 92 -2.93 21.09 4.13
N HIS A 93 -2.91 20.13 3.21
CA HIS A 93 -1.69 19.60 2.62
C HIS A 93 -1.75 19.78 1.10
N TYR A 94 -0.80 20.55 0.56
CA TYR A 94 -0.72 20.88 -0.87
C TYR A 94 -2.02 21.46 -1.46
N GLY A 95 -2.73 22.30 -0.69
CA GLY A 95 -4.00 22.91 -1.10
C GLY A 95 -5.20 21.97 -1.03
N CYS A 96 -5.07 20.81 -0.38
CA CYS A 96 -6.14 19.86 -0.16
C CYS A 96 -6.42 19.72 1.34
N ARG A 97 -7.70 19.75 1.71
CA ARG A 97 -8.19 19.49 3.07
C ARG A 97 -9.28 18.44 3.01
N ILE A 98 -9.25 17.47 3.92
CA ILE A 98 -10.29 16.43 4.00
C ILE A 98 -11.49 17.00 4.77
N GLY A 99 -12.61 17.19 4.05
CA GLY A 99 -13.87 17.64 4.65
C GLY A 99 -14.78 16.49 5.11
N ASP A 100 -14.67 15.34 4.45
CA ASP A 100 -15.28 14.05 4.80
C ASP A 100 -14.61 12.92 3.99
N LEU A 101 -15.13 11.69 4.08
CA LEU A 101 -14.62 10.52 3.34
C LEU A 101 -15.23 10.35 1.93
N SER A 102 -15.92 11.35 1.39
CA SER A 102 -16.40 11.32 0.00
C SER A 102 -15.25 11.47 -0.99
N ALA A 103 -15.48 11.01 -2.22
CA ALA A 103 -14.48 11.09 -3.29
C ALA A 103 -14.06 12.52 -3.61
N ASP A 104 -14.97 13.50 -3.48
CA ASP A 104 -14.72 14.91 -3.80
C ASP A 104 -13.58 15.52 -2.96
N TYR A 105 -13.45 15.10 -1.70
CA TYR A 105 -12.36 15.52 -0.82
C TYR A 105 -11.16 14.58 -0.86
N VAL A 106 -11.41 13.27 -0.86
CA VAL A 106 -10.34 12.27 -0.71
C VAL A 106 -9.52 12.10 -1.99
N LEU A 107 -10.13 12.11 -3.18
CA LEU A 107 -9.38 11.89 -4.42
C LEU A 107 -8.32 12.96 -4.69
N PRO A 108 -8.62 14.28 -4.67
CA PRO A 108 -7.60 15.29 -4.88
C PRO A 108 -6.47 15.20 -3.85
N PHE A 109 -6.81 14.85 -2.61
CA PHE A 109 -5.84 14.66 -1.55
C PHE A 109 -4.93 13.46 -1.83
N LEU A 110 -5.46 12.27 -2.12
CA LEU A 110 -4.66 11.06 -2.38
C LEU A 110 -3.79 11.19 -3.62
N VAL A 111 -4.29 11.82 -4.69
CA VAL A 111 -3.51 12.07 -5.92
C VAL A 111 -2.21 12.84 -5.61
N ARG A 112 -2.26 13.78 -4.66
CA ARG A 112 -1.12 14.61 -4.29
C ARG A 112 -0.27 14.02 -3.16
N ASN A 113 -0.92 13.41 -2.17
CA ASN A 113 -0.32 13.10 -0.88
C ASN A 113 -0.04 11.61 -0.64
N LEU A 114 -0.66 10.69 -1.38
CA LEU A 114 -0.36 9.28 -1.21
C LEU A 114 1.01 8.99 -1.79
N HIS A 115 1.94 8.46 -1.00
CA HIS A 115 3.25 8.01 -1.45
C HIS A 115 3.52 6.58 -1.00
N TRP A 116 4.27 5.82 -1.80
CA TRP A 116 4.77 4.51 -1.36
C TRP A 116 6.27 4.40 -1.58
N ARG A 117 6.94 3.65 -0.69
CA ARG A 117 8.38 3.42 -0.69
C ARG A 117 8.70 1.97 -0.36
N VAL A 118 9.76 1.43 -0.97
CA VAL A 118 10.22 0.06 -0.73
C VAL A 118 11.59 0.09 -0.08
N VAL A 119 11.79 -0.73 0.96
CA VAL A 119 13.07 -0.87 1.67
C VAL A 119 13.46 -2.33 1.72
N ASN A 120 14.69 -2.65 1.31
CA ASN A 120 15.21 -4.03 1.32
C ASN A 120 15.68 -4.46 2.74
N VAL A 121 16.09 -5.72 2.88
CA VAL A 121 16.67 -6.24 4.15
C VAL A 121 17.91 -5.50 4.65
N HIS A 122 18.59 -4.73 3.79
CA HIS A 122 19.79 -3.96 4.15
C HIS A 122 19.46 -2.55 4.65
N GLY A 123 18.17 -2.20 4.74
CA GLY A 123 17.75 -0.86 5.15
C GLY A 123 17.87 0.19 4.02
N GLU A 124 18.05 -0.26 2.78
CA GLU A 124 18.21 0.63 1.64
C GLU A 124 16.89 0.79 0.89
N GLN A 125 16.59 2.02 0.48
CA GLN A 125 15.45 2.30 -0.36
C GLN A 125 15.66 1.74 -1.77
N VAL A 126 14.70 0.95 -2.26
CA VAL A 126 14.67 0.42 -3.62
C VAL A 126 13.70 1.25 -4.47
N PRO A 127 14.12 1.81 -5.61
CA PRO A 127 13.22 2.52 -6.51
C PRO A 127 12.11 1.61 -7.05
N CYS A 128 10.86 2.05 -6.99
CA CYS A 128 9.72 1.22 -7.42
C CYS A 128 9.79 0.84 -8.91
N GLN A 129 10.42 1.66 -9.75
CA GLN A 129 10.64 1.40 -11.18
C GLN A 129 11.52 0.18 -11.43
N THR A 130 12.37 -0.20 -10.47
CA THR A 130 13.23 -1.39 -10.59
C THR A 130 12.52 -2.66 -10.11
N ILE A 131 11.23 -2.59 -9.74
CA ILE A 131 10.41 -3.73 -9.32
C ILE A 131 9.20 -3.85 -10.28
N PRO A 132 9.37 -4.41 -11.50
CA PRO A 132 8.31 -4.40 -12.52
C PRO A 132 7.03 -5.15 -12.12
N SER A 133 7.13 -6.09 -11.16
CA SER A 133 5.98 -6.85 -10.67
C SER A 133 5.16 -6.11 -9.62
N LEU A 134 5.67 -5.01 -9.06
CA LEU A 134 4.93 -4.18 -8.11
C LEU A 134 3.78 -3.48 -8.84
N LYS A 135 2.57 -3.72 -8.34
CA LYS A 135 1.32 -3.09 -8.78
C LYS A 135 0.60 -2.57 -7.54
N VAL A 136 0.26 -1.30 -7.52
CA VAL A 136 -0.43 -0.59 -6.43
C VAL A 136 -1.73 -0.04 -6.98
N MET A 137 -2.82 -0.30 -6.26
CA MET A 137 -4.18 0.10 -6.60
C MET A 137 -4.81 0.78 -5.40
N VAL A 138 -5.54 1.85 -5.65
CA VAL A 138 -6.39 2.49 -4.64
C VAL A 138 -7.83 2.23 -5.01
N TYR A 139 -8.63 1.84 -4.02
CA TYR A 139 -10.06 1.67 -4.20
C TYR A 139 -10.82 2.17 -2.99
N SER A 140 -12.09 2.48 -3.21
CA SER A 140 -13.05 2.72 -2.13
C SER A 140 -14.22 1.74 -2.21
N GLU A 141 -14.87 1.50 -1.09
CA GLU A 141 -16.09 0.69 -1.02
C GLU A 141 -17.01 1.24 0.07
N THR A 142 -18.29 0.87 0.02
CA THR A 142 -19.21 1.20 1.11
C THR A 142 -19.09 0.12 2.18
N VAL A 143 -18.80 0.53 3.41
CA VAL A 143 -18.91 -0.34 4.59
C VAL A 143 -20.16 0.00 5.40
N THR A 144 -20.98 -1.01 5.65
CA THR A 144 -22.11 -0.95 6.57
C THR A 144 -21.73 -1.68 7.84
N LEU A 145 -21.63 -0.93 8.93
CA LEU A 145 -21.34 -1.49 10.24
C LEU A 145 -22.60 -2.20 10.77
N PRO A 146 -22.44 -3.36 11.39
CA PRO A 146 -23.57 -4.05 12.01
C PRO A 146 -24.03 -3.29 13.26
N HIS A 147 -25.28 -3.50 13.65
CA HIS A 147 -25.80 -3.02 14.93
C HIS A 147 -25.29 -3.85 16.11
N ASP A 148 -25.10 -5.16 15.91
CA ASP A 148 -24.56 -6.08 16.91
C ASP A 148 -23.07 -6.34 16.64
N ILE A 149 -22.26 -6.35 17.70
CA ILE A 149 -20.82 -6.63 17.62
C ILE A 149 -20.51 -8.08 17.22
N ALA A 150 -21.47 -9.00 17.40
CA ALA A 150 -21.35 -10.40 16.97
C ALA A 150 -21.49 -10.57 15.45
N ASP A 151 -22.07 -9.59 14.76
CA ASP A 151 -22.26 -9.62 13.32
C ASP A 151 -21.04 -9.05 12.57
N LYS A 152 -20.97 -9.35 11.27
CA LYS A 152 -19.87 -8.90 10.41
C LYS A 152 -20.24 -7.60 9.69
N PRO A 153 -19.29 -6.68 9.49
CA PRO A 153 -19.47 -5.58 8.56
C PRO A 153 -19.69 -6.11 7.14
N GLN A 154 -20.53 -5.40 6.39
CA GLN A 154 -20.80 -5.67 4.97
C GLN A 154 -20.06 -4.65 4.12
N PHE A 155 -19.38 -5.13 3.08
CA PHE A 155 -18.61 -4.33 2.14
C PHE A 155 -19.17 -4.51 0.74
N GLU A 156 -19.49 -3.40 0.07
CA GLU A 156 -20.16 -3.42 -1.24
C GLU A 156 -19.69 -2.28 -2.13
N GLY A 157 -19.83 -2.48 -3.45
CA GLY A 157 -19.62 -1.43 -4.45
C GLY A 157 -18.18 -0.93 -4.50
N GLN A 158 -17.22 -1.83 -4.67
CA GLN A 158 -15.82 -1.46 -4.89
C GLN A 158 -15.69 -0.56 -6.14
N ILE A 159 -15.03 0.58 -5.98
CA ILE A 159 -14.70 1.53 -7.04
C ILE A 159 -13.18 1.71 -7.05
N VAL A 160 -12.55 1.39 -8.18
CA VAL A 160 -11.11 1.57 -8.39
C VAL A 160 -10.82 2.99 -8.86
N HIS A 161 -9.85 3.64 -8.21
CA HIS A 161 -9.46 5.03 -8.46
C HIS A 161 -8.11 5.10 -9.16
N TYR A 162 -8.12 4.85 -10.47
CA TYR A 162 -6.92 4.82 -11.31
C TYR A 162 -6.17 6.15 -11.31
N GLU A 163 -6.86 7.28 -11.20
CA GLU A 163 -6.27 8.62 -11.14
C GLU A 163 -5.23 8.79 -10.01
N VAL A 164 -5.32 8.00 -8.94
CA VAL A 164 -4.38 8.05 -7.82
C VAL A 164 -3.05 7.35 -8.14
N THR A 165 -3.07 6.38 -9.06
CA THR A 165 -1.96 5.43 -9.31
C THR A 165 -1.43 5.45 -10.75
N ASN A 166 -2.24 5.86 -11.72
CA ASN A 166 -1.92 5.85 -13.13
C ASN A 166 -0.70 6.73 -13.45
N GLY A 167 0.23 6.20 -14.24
CA GLY A 167 1.49 6.87 -14.59
C GLY A 167 2.52 6.94 -13.46
N ARG A 168 2.22 6.41 -12.27
CA ARG A 168 3.14 6.39 -11.12
C ARG A 168 3.94 5.09 -11.07
N PRO A 169 5.21 5.12 -10.64
CA PRO A 169 6.05 3.91 -10.50
C PRO A 169 5.39 2.82 -9.65
N GLY A 170 5.13 1.66 -10.26
CA GLY A 170 4.46 0.54 -9.59
C GLY A 170 2.95 0.74 -9.40
N GLY A 171 2.36 1.83 -9.86
CA GLY A 171 0.91 2.01 -9.88
C GLY A 171 0.25 1.25 -11.04
N ILE A 172 -1.01 0.87 -10.87
CA ILE A 172 -1.81 0.32 -11.97
C ILE A 172 -2.26 1.43 -12.93
N SER A 173 -2.43 1.07 -14.20
CA SER A 173 -2.99 1.97 -15.22
C SER A 173 -4.48 1.71 -15.43
N THR A 174 -5.20 2.64 -16.07
CA THR A 174 -6.63 2.48 -16.37
C THR A 174 -6.92 1.18 -17.10
N GLY A 175 -7.79 0.33 -16.52
CA GLY A 175 -8.18 -0.96 -17.07
C GLY A 175 -7.20 -2.11 -16.78
N GLU A 176 -6.14 -1.87 -16.00
CA GLU A 176 -5.34 -2.95 -15.42
C GLU A 176 -6.00 -3.49 -14.16
N ASP A 177 -6.06 -4.81 -14.04
CA ASP A 177 -6.52 -5.50 -12.84
C ASP A 177 -5.36 -5.80 -11.87
N MET A 178 -5.70 -5.95 -10.59
CA MET A 178 -4.76 -6.38 -9.54
C MET A 178 -4.50 -7.88 -9.54
#